data_AF-A0A4U9D2T6-F1
#
_entry.id   AF-A0A4U9D2T6-F1
#
_cell.length_a   1.000
_cell.length_b   1.000
_cell.length_c   1.000
_cell.angle_alpha   90.00
_cell.angle_beta   90.00
_cell.angle_gamma   90.00
#
_symmetry.space_group_name_H-M   'P 1'
#
loop_
_entity.id
_entity.type
_entity.pdbx_description
1 polymer ?
#
loop_
_entity_poly.entity_id
_entity_poly.type
_entity_poly.pdbx_seq_one_letter_code
_entity_poly.pdbx_strand_id
1 'polypeptide(L)' 'MALKPRRSATSTKPASRLTPAEAALLAAVLPNPIRFRADAPSGYVRSRQAWILRQMRQLGGEGFMRENRLY' A
#
# COMPACT_ATOMS: atom_id res chain seq x y z
N MET A 1 -15.77 -15.37 -16.30
CA MET A 1 -16.25 -14.63 -15.11
C MET A 1 -15.34 -14.99 -13.93
N ALA A 2 -14.23 -14.27 -13.73
CA ALA A 2 -13.20 -14.64 -12.76
C ALA A 2 -13.47 -14.00 -11.40
N LEU A 3 -13.79 -14.83 -10.40
CA LEU A 3 -14.06 -14.43 -9.02
C LEU A 3 -12.73 -13.95 -8.38
N LYS A 4 -12.50 -12.63 -8.35
CA LYS A 4 -11.35 -12.03 -7.66
C LYS A 4 -11.50 -12.30 -6.15
N PRO A 5 -10.54 -12.95 -5.47
CA PRO A 5 -10.72 -13.31 -4.08
C PRO A 5 -10.74 -12.05 -3.22
N ARG A 6 -11.84 -11.83 -2.50
CA ARG A 6 -11.88 -10.92 -1.34
C ARG A 6 -11.00 -11.53 -0.25
N ARG A 7 -9.73 -11.10 -0.16
CA ARG A 7 -8.87 -11.44 0.98
C ARG A 7 -8.51 -10.18 1.73
N SER A 8 -9.39 -9.84 2.66
CA SER A 8 -9.08 -9.10 3.88
C SER A 8 -8.12 -9.99 4.69
N ALA A 9 -6.82 -9.70 4.68
CA ALA A 9 -5.88 -10.36 5.56
C ALA A 9 -4.64 -9.47 5.74
N THR A 10 -4.61 -8.85 6.91
CA THR A 10 -3.45 -8.22 7.50
C THR A 10 -2.31 -9.24 7.63
N SER A 11 -1.15 -8.93 7.02
CA SER A 11 0.16 -9.49 7.34
C SER A 11 0.37 -11.02 7.18
N THR A 12 0.38 -11.54 5.95
CA THR A 12 1.04 -12.85 5.68
C THR A 12 1.58 -12.98 4.25
N LYS A 13 1.83 -11.85 3.58
CA LYS A 13 2.57 -11.83 2.31
C LYS A 13 3.98 -11.32 2.58
N PRO A 14 5.02 -11.94 2.00
CA PRO A 14 6.36 -11.37 2.07
C PRO A 14 6.35 -9.98 1.44
N ALA A 15 7.12 -9.04 2.01
CA ALA A 15 7.14 -7.64 1.59
C ALA A 15 7.41 -7.48 0.09
N SER A 16 8.24 -8.36 -0.47
CA SER A 16 8.57 -8.44 -1.90
C SER A 16 7.40 -8.79 -2.83
N ARG A 17 6.26 -9.27 -2.29
CA ARG A 17 5.06 -9.63 -3.07
C ARG A 17 3.88 -8.68 -2.83
N LEU A 18 4.09 -7.58 -2.12
CA LEU A 18 3.05 -6.58 -1.91
C LEU A 18 2.83 -5.79 -3.20
N THR A 19 1.56 -5.64 -3.59
CA THR A 19 1.20 -4.68 -4.62
C THR A 19 1.39 -3.24 -4.10
N PRO A 20 1.59 -2.25 -4.98
CA PRO A 20 1.70 -0.85 -4.55
C PRO A 20 0.50 -0.37 -3.71
N ALA A 21 -0.70 -0.87 -4.00
CA ALA A 21 -1.90 -0.55 -3.23
C ALA A 21 -1.89 -1.15 -1.81
N GLU A 22 -1.40 -2.38 -1.66
CA GLU A 22 -1.23 -3.03 -0.35
C GLU A 22 -0.13 -2.33 0.47
N ALA A 23 0.99 -2.00 -0.17
CA ALA A 23 2.07 -1.23 0.46
C ALA A 23 1.58 0.15 0.93
N ALA A 24 0.83 0.88 0.08
CA ALA A 24 0.24 2.15 0.44
C ALA A 24 -0.79 2.05 1.57
N LEU A 25 -1.56 0.95 1.62
CA LEU A 25 -2.53 0.72 2.69
C LEU A 25 -1.83 0.48 4.04
N LEU A 26 -0.77 -0.33 4.03
CA LEU A 26 0.06 -0.55 5.21
C LEU A 26 0.72 0.76 5.66
N ALA A 27 1.29 1.53 4.73
CA ALA A 27 1.86 2.84 5.04
C ALA A 27 0.83 3.83 5.61
N ALA A 28 -0.44 3.75 5.18
CA ALA A 28 -1.51 4.61 5.69
C ALA A 28 -1.89 4.32 7.16
N VAL A 29 -1.67 3.11 7.67
CA VAL A 29 -1.99 2.72 9.05
C VAL A 29 -0.83 2.87 10.04
N LEU A 30 0.43 2.86 9.57
CA LEU A 30 1.63 3.03 10.42
C LEU A 30 1.63 4.24 11.36
N PRO A 31 1.03 5.40 11.02
CA PRO A 31 1.03 6.56 11.92
C PRO A 31 0.29 6.32 13.24
N ASN A 32 -0.69 5.41 13.25
CA ASN A 32 -1.35 4.95 14.46
C ASN A 32 -2.03 3.59 14.20
N PRO A 33 -1.30 2.48 14.26
CA PRO A 33 -1.80 1.16 13.86
C PRO A 33 -2.82 0.59 14.86
N ILE A 34 -2.93 1.17 16.06
CA ILE A 34 -3.95 0.80 17.05
C ILE A 34 -5.31 1.39 16.64
N ARG A 35 -5.32 2.63 16.13
CA ARG A 35 -6.55 3.32 15.69
C ARG A 35 -6.93 3.05 14.24
N PHE A 36 -5.95 2.85 13.37
CA PHE A 36 -6.17 2.65 11.94
C PHE A 36 -6.02 1.18 11.55
N ARG A 37 -7.10 0.61 11.03
CA ARG A 37 -7.19 -0.80 10.67
C ARG A 37 -6.95 -1.01 9.18
N ALA A 38 -6.01 -1.90 8.83
CA ALA A 38 -5.76 -2.26 7.43
C ALA A 38 -6.71 -3.37 6.93
N ASP A 39 -7.21 -4.20 7.84
CA ASP A 39 -8.23 -5.22 7.58
C ASP A 39 -9.63 -4.62 7.41
N ALA A 40 -9.89 -3.47 8.05
CA ALA A 40 -11.13 -2.72 7.95
C ALA A 40 -10.85 -1.20 7.80
N PRO A 41 -10.38 -0.74 6.63
CA PRO A 41 -9.97 0.64 6.45
C PRO A 41 -11.17 1.59 6.43
N SER A 42 -11.11 2.59 7.32
CA SER A 42 -12.05 3.70 7.33
C SER A 42 -11.94 4.56 6.07
N GLY A 43 -12.91 5.43 5.82
CA GLY A 43 -12.86 6.38 4.71
C GLY A 43 -11.58 7.23 4.71
N TYR A 44 -11.13 7.67 5.89
CA TYR A 44 -9.87 8.40 6.04
C TYR A 44 -8.65 7.57 5.60
N VAL A 45 -8.57 6.29 6.02
CA VAL A 45 -7.46 5.41 5.64
C VAL A 45 -7.42 5.19 4.12
N ARG A 46 -8.59 5.06 3.48
CA ARG A 46 -8.69 4.94 2.01
C ARG A 46 -8.24 6.22 1.29
N SER A 47 -8.65 7.39 1.76
CA SER A 47 -8.21 8.68 1.21
C SER A 47 -6.70 8.85 1.34
N ARG A 48 -6.13 8.45 2.49
CA ARG A 48 -4.68 8.49 2.73
C ARG A 48 -3.93 7.49 1.84
N GLN A 49 -4.44 6.27 1.66
CA GLN A 49 -3.89 5.29 0.73
C GLN A 49 -3.81 5.85 -0.70
N ALA A 50 -4.89 6.48 -1.18
CA ALA A 50 -4.92 7.08 -2.52
C ALA A 50 -3.89 8.22 -2.66
N TRP A 51 -3.72 9.05 -1.62
CA TRP A 51 -2.70 10.08 -1.59
C TRP A 51 -1.28 9.49 -1.65
N ILE A 52 -0.98 8.45 -0.86
CA ILE A 52 0.32 7.76 -0.87
C ILE A 52 0.60 7.15 -2.25
N LEU A 53 -0.39 6.51 -2.88
CA LEU A 53 -0.25 5.97 -4.25
C LEU A 53 0.11 7.06 -5.26
N ARG A 54 -0.46 8.26 -5.12
CA ARG A 54 -0.09 9.39 -5.98
C ARG A 54 1.35 9.83 -5.74
N GLN A 55 1.82 9.85 -4.49
CA GLN A 55 3.22 10.16 -4.16
C GLN A 55 4.19 9.10 -4.70
N MET A 56 3.86 7.82 -4.57
CA MET A 56 4.66 6.72 -5.15
C MET A 56 4.83 6.85 -6.66
N ARG A 57 3.80 7.31 -7.38
CA ARG A 57 3.88 7.58 -8.82
C ARG A 57 4.73 8.82 -9.15
N GLN A 58 4.68 9.84 -8.31
CA GLN A 58 5.44 11.08 -8.49
C GLN A 58 6.94 10.89 -8.22
N LEU A 59 7.32 9.90 -7.41
CA LEU A 59 8.70 9.48 -7.17
C LEU A 59 9.39 8.85 -8.42
N GLY A 60 8.81 8.98 -9.62
CA GLY A 60 9.41 8.50 -10.87
C GLY A 60 9.40 6.98 -11.07
N GLY A 61 8.69 6.24 -10.21
CA GLY A 61 8.50 4.79 -10.32
C GLY A 61 9.81 3.99 -10.31
N GLU A 62 9.80 2.81 -10.94
CA GLU A 62 11.00 1.97 -11.06
C GLU A 62 12.16 2.65 -11.80
N GLY A 63 11.87 3.63 -12.67
CA GLY A 63 12.86 4.38 -13.42
C GLY A 63 13.76 5.22 -12.50
N PHE A 64 13.16 5.95 -11.57
CA PHE A 64 13.89 6.71 -10.56
C PHE A 64 14.71 5.79 -9.63
N MET A 65 14.14 4.64 -9.25
CA MET A 65 14.86 3.67 -8.41
C MET A 65 16.03 3.00 -9.16
N ARG A 66 15.91 2.76 -10.49
CA ARG A 66 17.00 2.34 -11.40
C ARG A 66 18.13 3.34 -11.42
N GLU A 67 17.78 4.58 -11.69
CA GLU A 67 18.75 5.65 -11.86
C GLU A 67 19.55 5.90 -10.58
N ASN A 68 18.92 5.71 -9.41
CA ASN A 68 19.54 5.94 -8.10
C ASN A 68 20.02 4.66 -7.37
N ARG A 69 20.00 3.49 -8.02
CA ARG A 69 20.41 2.19 -7.43
C ARG A 69 19.78 1.89 -6.05
N LEU A 70 18.48 2.05 -5.91
CA LEU A 70 17.76 1.89 -4.63
C LEU A 70 17.27 0.45 -4.37
N TYR A 71 17.97 -0.57 -4.87
CA TYR A 71 17.68 -1.99 -4.64
C TYR A 71 18.91 -2.87 -4.84
#